data_AF-A0A356TK75-F1
#
_entry.id   AF-A0A356TK75-F1
#
_cell.length_a   1.000
_cell.length_b   1.000
_cell.length_c   1.000
_cell.angle_alpha   90.00
_cell.angle_beta   90.00
_cell.angle_gamma   90.00
#
_symmetry.space_group_name_H-M   'P 1'
#
loop_
_entity.id
_entity.type
_entity.pdbx_description
1 polymer ?
#
loop_
_entity_poly.entity_id
_entity_poly.type
_entity_poly.pdbx_seq_one_letter_code
_entity_poly.pdbx_strand_id
1 'polypeptide(L)'
;MSVDEELGASQEALRRELSGLGIVTRSAWGARATRCTSRNSSKARMAIHHTVTPSSNPARQMRGIQRYHMDSRGWCDVGYHFLVGQDGKVYEGRPLHLIGAHVGGHNTGN
;
A
#
# COMPACT_ATOMS: atom_id res chain seq x y z
N MET A 1 -12.22 -31.32 3.40
CA MET A 1 -11.84 -29.90 3.44
C MET A 1 -12.02 -29.36 2.04
N SER A 2 -12.80 -28.29 1.87
CA SER A 2 -12.99 -27.68 0.56
C SER A 2 -11.78 -26.82 0.19
N VAL A 3 -11.59 -26.57 -1.10
CA VAL A 3 -10.52 -25.70 -1.62
C VAL A 3 -10.57 -24.28 -1.04
N ASP A 4 -11.76 -23.79 -0.67
CA ASP A 4 -11.95 -22.48 -0.07
C ASP A 4 -11.40 -22.40 1.37
N GLU A 5 -11.47 -23.51 2.12
CA GLU A 5 -10.97 -23.62 3.48
C GLU A 5 -9.43 -23.60 3.51
N GLU A 6 -8.81 -24.25 2.53
CA GLU A 6 -7.35 -24.29 2.34
C GLU A 6 -6.77 -22.95 1.84
N LEU A 7 -7.50 -22.26 0.94
CA LEU A 7 -7.18 -20.90 0.51
C LEU A 7 -7.29 -19.90 1.67
N GLY A 8 -8.30 -20.02 2.51
CA GLY A 8 -8.45 -19.19 3.72
C GLY A 8 -7.29 -19.39 4.70
N ALA A 9 -6.94 -20.65 4.99
CA ALA A 9 -5.85 -20.99 5.91
C ALA A 9 -4.48 -20.50 5.43
N SER A 10 -4.20 -20.62 4.12
CA SER A 10 -2.94 -20.13 3.53
C SER A 10 -2.81 -18.60 3.55
N GLN A 11 -3.90 -17.87 3.28
CA GLN A 11 -3.91 -16.40 3.40
C GLN A 11 -3.66 -15.92 4.83
N GLU A 12 -4.24 -16.61 5.81
CA GLU A 12 -4.05 -16.30 7.23
C GLU A 12 -2.59 -16.50 7.66
N ALA A 13 -1.96 -17.60 7.23
CA ALA A 13 -0.55 -17.90 7.50
C ALA A 13 0.39 -16.85 6.88
N LEU A 14 0.17 -16.51 5.60
CA LEU A 14 0.95 -15.48 4.93
C LEU A 14 0.82 -14.12 5.63
N ARG A 15 -0.39 -13.73 6.04
CA ARG A 15 -0.59 -12.47 6.81
C ARG A 15 0.20 -12.45 8.11
N ARG A 16 0.25 -13.58 8.84
CA ARG A 16 1.04 -13.69 10.08
C ARG A 16 2.53 -13.56 9.81
N GLU A 17 3.04 -14.22 8.78
CA GLU A 17 4.45 -14.14 8.40
C GLU A 17 4.84 -12.71 7.99
N LEU A 18 4.06 -12.08 7.10
CA LEU A 18 4.27 -10.69 6.69
C LEU A 18 4.24 -9.73 7.88
N SER A 19 3.29 -9.92 8.81
CA SER A 19 3.25 -9.15 10.05
C SER A 19 4.49 -9.37 10.92
N GLY A 20 5.02 -10.60 10.99
CA GLY A 20 6.26 -10.92 11.69
C GLY A 20 7.49 -10.24 11.08
N LEU A 21 7.48 -10.01 9.77
CA LEU A 21 8.50 -9.24 9.04
C LEU A 21 8.31 -7.72 9.14
N GLY A 22 7.32 -7.24 9.88
CA GLY A 22 7.04 -5.81 10.04
C GLY A 22 6.26 -5.19 8.88
N ILE A 23 5.62 -6.00 8.04
CA ILE A 23 4.73 -5.52 6.98
C ILE A 23 3.32 -5.32 7.56
N VAL A 24 2.85 -4.08 7.54
CA VAL A 24 1.49 -3.71 7.91
C VAL A 24 0.63 -3.70 6.66
N THR A 25 -0.23 -4.72 6.56
CA THR A 25 -1.12 -4.90 5.42
C THR A 25 -2.13 -3.76 5.29
N ARG A 26 -2.70 -3.60 4.10
CA ARG A 26 -3.79 -2.65 3.84
C ARG A 26 -4.92 -2.76 4.86
N SER A 27 -5.37 -3.98 5.15
CA SER A 27 -6.43 -4.19 6.14
C SER A 27 -5.98 -3.80 7.55
N ALA A 28 -4.74 -4.10 7.95
CA ALA A 28 -4.23 -3.84 9.29
C ALA A 28 -4.14 -2.34 9.62
N TRP A 29 -3.83 -1.46 8.67
CA TRP A 29 -3.84 0.00 8.91
C TRP A 29 -5.19 0.69 8.62
N GLY A 30 -6.18 -0.07 8.13
CA GLY A 30 -7.53 0.43 7.84
C GLY A 30 -7.64 1.14 6.49
N ALA A 31 -7.03 0.58 5.44
CA ALA A 31 -7.13 1.10 4.09
C ALA A 31 -8.55 1.02 3.54
N ARG A 32 -8.98 2.08 2.86
CA ARG A 32 -10.13 2.01 1.94
C ARG A 32 -9.79 1.10 0.75
N ALA A 33 -10.83 0.54 0.14
CA ALA A 33 -10.71 -0.16 -1.13
C ALA A 33 -10.13 0.78 -2.22
N THR A 34 -9.23 0.24 -3.05
CA THR A 34 -8.68 0.99 -4.18
C THR A 34 -9.74 1.15 -5.27
N ARG A 35 -9.74 2.30 -5.95
CA ARG A 35 -10.54 2.56 -7.16
C ARG A 35 -9.71 2.41 -8.44
N CYS A 36 -8.45 1.98 -8.32
CA CYS A 36 -7.51 1.95 -9.44
C CYS A 36 -7.76 0.74 -10.34
N THR A 37 -7.69 0.93 -11.65
CA THR A 37 -7.94 -0.13 -12.65
C THR A 37 -6.73 -0.39 -13.54
N SER A 38 -5.88 0.62 -13.77
CA SER A 38 -4.69 0.51 -14.63
C SER A 38 -3.63 -0.40 -14.02
N ARG A 39 -3.32 -1.50 -14.72
CA ARG A 39 -2.33 -2.51 -14.33
C ARG A 39 -0.90 -2.08 -14.68
N ASN A 40 0.05 -2.57 -13.90
CA ASN A 40 1.48 -2.40 -14.13
C ASN A 40 2.22 -3.62 -13.54
N SER A 41 2.36 -4.69 -14.32
CA SER A 41 3.00 -5.94 -13.90
C SER A 41 4.51 -5.98 -14.12
N SER A 42 5.09 -5.03 -14.86
CA SER A 42 6.49 -4.99 -15.26
C SER A 42 7.26 -3.83 -14.62
N LYS A 43 7.31 -3.82 -13.28
CA LYS A 43 8.11 -2.83 -12.54
C LYS A 43 9.59 -3.19 -12.60
N ALA A 44 10.41 -2.23 -12.98
CA ALA A 44 11.87 -2.36 -13.09
C ALA A 44 12.62 -1.19 -12.45
N ARG A 45 11.90 -0.21 -11.90
CA ARG A 45 12.43 1.01 -11.28
C ARG A 45 11.80 1.20 -9.91
N MET A 46 12.49 1.96 -9.06
CA MET A 46 11.97 2.40 -7.77
C MET A 46 12.26 3.89 -7.59
N ALA A 47 11.26 4.63 -7.13
CA ALA A 47 11.40 6.01 -6.71
C ALA A 47 11.29 6.11 -5.18
N ILE A 48 12.22 6.83 -4.56
CA ILE A 48 12.21 7.10 -3.12
C ILE A 48 11.64 8.50 -2.88
N HIS A 49 10.64 8.59 -2.01
CA HIS A 49 9.99 9.85 -1.61
C HIS A 49 9.91 9.95 -0.10
N HIS A 50 9.83 11.17 0.41
CA HIS A 50 9.35 11.46 1.76
C HIS A 50 7.91 11.98 1.75
N THR A 51 7.19 11.84 2.87
CA THR A 51 5.79 12.31 3.00
C THR A 51 5.68 13.80 3.36
N VAL A 52 6.82 14.50 3.53
CA VAL A 52 6.96 15.90 3.97
C VAL A 52 6.47 16.18 5.40
N THR A 53 5.49 15.42 5.89
CA THR A 53 4.90 15.57 7.22
C THR A 53 5.46 14.51 8.18
N PRO A 54 5.95 14.89 9.37
CA PRO A 54 6.35 13.91 10.37
C PRO A 54 5.12 13.27 11.02
N SER A 55 5.26 12.04 11.52
CA SER A 55 4.22 11.40 12.35
C SER A 55 4.78 10.36 13.30
N SER A 56 4.36 10.44 14.56
CA SER A 56 4.56 9.41 15.58
C SER A 56 3.50 8.30 15.53
N ASN A 57 2.48 8.43 14.65
CA ASN A 57 1.45 7.42 14.45
C ASN A 57 1.29 7.12 12.95
N PRO A 58 2.12 6.21 12.40
CA PRO A 58 2.16 5.94 10.97
C PRO A 58 0.83 5.43 10.42
N ALA A 59 0.10 4.58 11.16
CA ALA A 59 -1.22 4.10 10.72
C ALA A 59 -2.25 5.26 10.56
N ARG A 60 -2.27 6.21 11.49
CA ARG A 60 -3.10 7.42 11.35
C ARG A 60 -2.64 8.28 10.17
N GLN A 61 -1.34 8.40 9.97
CA GLN A 61 -0.77 9.14 8.83
C GLN A 61 -1.15 8.49 7.50
N MET A 62 -1.07 7.16 7.37
CA MET A 62 -1.50 6.40 6.18
C MET A 62 -2.94 6.73 5.80
N ARG A 63 -3.87 6.68 6.76
CA ARG A 63 -5.28 7.06 6.53
C ARG A 63 -5.44 8.53 6.12
N GLY A 64 -4.63 9.42 6.69
CA GLY A 64 -4.59 10.84 6.31
C GLY A 64 -4.13 11.06 4.87
N ILE A 65 -3.03 10.42 4.48
CA ILE A 65 -2.48 10.47 3.12
C ILE A 65 -3.49 9.88 2.13
N GLN A 66 -4.08 8.72 2.42
CA GLN A 66 -5.08 8.10 1.55
C GLN A 66 -6.30 9.01 1.36
N ARG A 67 -6.82 9.60 2.44
CA ARG A 67 -7.92 10.58 2.38
C ARG A 67 -7.56 11.78 1.51
N TYR A 68 -6.40 12.40 1.74
CA TYR A 68 -5.98 13.56 0.96
C TYR A 68 -5.81 13.22 -0.53
N HIS A 69 -5.17 12.10 -0.85
CA HIS A 69 -5.01 11.65 -2.23
C HIS A 69 -6.35 11.33 -2.90
N MET A 70 -7.26 10.62 -2.22
CA MET A 70 -8.51 10.17 -2.82
C MET A 70 -9.59 11.25 -2.88
N ASP A 71 -9.71 12.06 -1.83
CA ASP A 71 -10.83 12.98 -1.65
C ASP A 71 -10.45 14.40 -2.05
N SER A 72 -9.20 14.83 -1.83
CA SER A 72 -8.74 16.18 -2.20
C SER A 72 -8.07 16.23 -3.58
N ARG A 73 -7.29 15.20 -3.96
CA ARG A 73 -6.63 15.12 -5.27
C ARG A 73 -7.38 14.30 -6.32
N GLY A 74 -8.47 13.63 -5.91
CA GLY A 74 -9.28 12.79 -6.82
C GLY A 74 -8.57 11.52 -7.31
N TRP A 75 -7.48 11.09 -6.67
CA TRP A 75 -6.76 9.89 -7.07
C TRP A 75 -7.55 8.62 -6.73
N CYS A 76 -7.24 7.53 -7.43
CA CYS A 76 -7.92 6.27 -7.21
C CYS A 76 -7.53 5.57 -5.89
N ASP A 77 -6.39 5.92 -5.31
CA ASP A 77 -5.87 5.42 -4.02
C ASP A 77 -4.67 6.30 -3.58
N VAL A 78 -4.02 5.95 -2.46
CA VAL A 78 -2.68 6.47 -2.11
C VAL A 78 -1.72 6.39 -3.31
N GLY A 79 -0.85 7.39 -3.47
CA GLY A 79 0.03 7.49 -4.63
C GLY A 79 1.16 6.46 -4.64
N TYR A 80 1.64 6.05 -3.47
CA TYR A 80 2.82 5.19 -3.29
C TYR A 80 2.46 3.70 -3.16
N HIS A 81 3.37 2.81 -3.54
CA HIS A 81 3.21 1.36 -3.36
C HIS A 81 3.52 0.90 -1.94
N PHE A 82 4.52 1.49 -1.32
CA PHE A 82 4.92 1.22 0.06
C PHE A 82 5.25 2.53 0.76
N LEU A 83 5.05 2.56 2.08
CA LEU A 83 5.53 3.63 2.95
C LEU A 83 6.25 3.01 4.14
N VAL A 84 7.29 3.68 4.64
CA VAL A 84 8.02 3.24 5.84
C VAL A 84 7.70 4.20 6.98
N GLY A 85 7.21 3.65 8.09
CA GLY A 85 6.89 4.42 9.29
C GLY A 85 8.13 4.68 10.14
N GLN A 86 8.04 5.66 11.05
CA GLN A 86 9.08 5.90 12.06
C GLN A 86 9.22 4.74 13.06
N ASP A 87 8.22 3.86 13.11
CA ASP A 87 8.23 2.59 13.84
C ASP A 87 9.05 1.48 13.13
N GLY A 88 9.69 1.79 11.99
CA GLY A 88 10.49 0.86 11.20
C GLY A 88 9.68 -0.12 10.36
N LYS A 89 8.34 -0.03 10.37
CA LYS A 89 7.45 -0.95 9.66
C LYS A 89 7.17 -0.50 8.22
N VAL A 90 6.90 -1.47 7.36
CA VAL A 90 6.49 -1.23 5.95
C VAL A 90 4.98 -1.29 5.84
N TYR A 91 4.35 -0.20 5.44
CA TYR A 91 2.91 -0.11 5.24
C TYR A 91 2.59 -0.33 3.76
N GLU A 92 1.70 -1.28 3.48
CA GLU A 92 1.20 -1.50 2.11
C GLU A 92 0.41 -0.29 1.65
N GLY A 93 0.86 0.36 0.58
CA GLY A 93 0.14 1.41 -0.12
C GLY A 93 -0.70 0.82 -1.25
N ARG A 94 -0.67 1.47 -2.42
CA ARG A 94 -1.36 1.03 -3.63
C ARG A 94 -0.88 -0.37 -4.03
N PRO A 95 -1.78 -1.32 -4.36
CA PRO A 95 -1.39 -2.67 -4.75
C PRO A 95 -0.31 -2.68 -5.84
N LEU A 96 0.69 -3.54 -5.68
CA LEU A 96 1.89 -3.54 -6.54
C LEU A 96 1.57 -3.83 -8.01
N HIS A 97 0.50 -4.57 -8.30
CA HIS A 97 0.09 -4.87 -9.67
C HIS A 97 -0.61 -3.70 -10.40
N LEU A 98 -0.80 -2.56 -9.73
CA LEU A 98 -1.42 -1.34 -10.28
C LEU A 98 -0.35 -0.28 -10.56
N ILE A 99 -0.67 0.68 -11.43
CA ILE A 99 0.19 1.83 -11.66
C ILE A 99 0.16 2.80 -10.47
N GLY A 100 1.32 3.32 -10.06
CA GLY A 100 1.45 4.35 -9.02
C GLY A 100 0.92 5.72 -9.43
N ALA A 101 1.01 6.69 -8.53
CA ALA A 101 0.76 8.11 -8.80
C ALA A 101 1.77 9.00 -8.03
N HIS A 102 3.03 8.56 -7.97
CA HIS A 102 4.08 9.15 -7.13
C HIS A 102 5.13 9.94 -7.93
N VAL A 103 5.32 9.65 -9.23
CA VAL A 103 6.19 10.45 -10.12
C VAL A 103 5.42 10.87 -11.37
N GLY A 104 5.24 12.18 -11.58
CA GLY A 104 4.58 12.71 -12.78
C GLY A 104 5.26 12.22 -14.05
N GLY A 105 4.49 11.63 -14.98
CA GLY A 105 5.01 11.10 -16.25
C GLY A 105 5.77 9.77 -16.18
N HIS A 106 6.09 9.24 -14.98
CA HIS A 106 7.02 8.11 -14.82
C HIS A 106 6.51 6.97 -13.93
N ASN A 107 5.19 6.83 -13.74
CA ASN A 107 4.62 5.76 -12.90
C ASN A 107 4.60 4.38 -13.59
N THR A 108 4.62 4.29 -14.91
CA THR A 108 4.68 3.00 -15.63
C THR A 108 6.06 2.37 -15.44
N GLY A 109 6.12 1.11 -15.04
CA GLY A 109 7.38 0.41 -14.73
C GLY A 109 8.12 0.90 -13.48
N ASN A 110 7.52 1.77 -12.67
CA ASN A 110 8.01 2.25 -11.37
C ASN A 110 7.05 1.79 -10.26
#